data_AF-A0A7S8CBR7-F1
#
_entry.id   AF-A0A7S8CBR7-F1
#
_cell.length_a   1.000
_cell.length_b   1.000
_cell.length_c   1.000
_cell.angle_alpha   90.00
_cell.angle_beta   90.00
_cell.angle_gamma   90.00
#
_symmetry.space_group_name_H-M   'P 1'
#
loop_
_entity.id
_entity.type
_entity.pdbx_description
1 polymer ?
#
loop_
_entity_poly.entity_id
_entity_poly.type
_entity_poly.pdbx_seq_one_letter_code
_entity_poly.pdbx_strand_id
1 'polypeptide(L)'
;MEQGNLLQSDKGLTLIEVLVSVTILAIVLLTFLQYFIQANTFTNQNLKKTVGVNVARNALMYIENDSFLEVKQRFINNEVNYLYICIEGYTYSTVSQPPNQCEHVVINNLPYKVTYKAKGDKEQWSKRESNTIPIEVTVEWEINKREFETTLEGKVTSEDIR
;
A
#
# COMPACT_ATOMS: atom_id res chain seq x y z
N MET A 1 -60.76 30.86 22.44
CA MET A 1 -59.64 30.01 21.97
C MET A 1 -59.11 30.66 20.72
N GLU A 2 -58.09 31.49 20.90
CA GLU A 2 -57.53 32.33 19.83
C GLU A 2 -56.26 31.69 19.26
N GLN A 3 -56.30 31.55 17.94
CA GLN A 3 -55.23 31.67 16.94
C GLN A 3 -54.09 30.65 16.91
N GLY A 4 -54.04 29.95 15.78
CA GLY A 4 -52.84 29.34 15.23
C GLY A 4 -52.91 29.37 13.71
N ASN A 5 -53.16 30.54 13.11
CA ASN A 5 -53.12 30.71 11.65
C ASN A 5 -51.66 30.95 11.23
N LEU A 6 -50.86 29.87 11.26
CA LEU A 6 -49.62 29.83 10.52
C LEU A 6 -49.97 29.63 9.05
N LEU A 7 -49.46 30.50 8.17
CA LEU A 7 -49.45 30.38 6.70
C LEU A 7 -50.64 31.04 5.96
N GLN A 8 -50.57 32.35 5.77
CA GLN A 8 -50.78 32.95 4.44
C GLN A 8 -50.25 34.39 4.43
N SER A 9 -49.01 34.53 3.98
CA SER A 9 -48.41 35.81 3.61
C SER A 9 -48.12 35.75 2.11
N ASP A 10 -48.97 36.37 1.29
CA ASP A 10 -48.87 36.42 -0.18
C ASP A 10 -47.73 37.31 -0.71
N LYS A 11 -46.74 37.64 0.13
CA LYS A 11 -45.53 38.34 -0.29
C LYS A 11 -44.57 37.32 -0.90
N GLY A 12 -44.49 37.29 -2.23
CA GLY A 12 -43.47 36.53 -2.95
C GLY A 12 -42.05 36.98 -2.57
N LEU A 13 -41.07 36.09 -2.76
CA LEU A 13 -39.67 36.38 -2.53
C LEU A 13 -39.19 37.49 -3.48
N THR A 14 -38.41 38.43 -2.96
CA THR A 14 -37.75 39.41 -3.80
C THR A 14 -36.61 38.77 -4.59
N LEU A 15 -36.28 39.33 -5.75
CA LEU A 15 -35.16 38.86 -6.56
C LEU A 15 -33.85 38.86 -5.78
N ILE A 16 -33.64 39.86 -4.91
CA ILE A 16 -32.44 40.02 -4.09
C ILE A 16 -32.37 38.89 -3.04
N GLU A 17 -33.47 38.53 -2.38
CA GLU A 17 -33.47 37.43 -1.40
C GLU A 17 -33.16 36.08 -2.04
N VAL A 18 -33.71 35.81 -3.24
CA VAL A 18 -33.38 34.59 -3.99
C VAL A 18 -31.92 34.60 -4.40
N LEU A 19 -31.42 35.73 -4.91
CA LEU A 19 -30.02 35.87 -5.31
C LEU A 19 -29.07 35.63 -4.13
N VAL A 20 -29.32 36.24 -2.98
CA VAL A 20 -28.51 36.08 -1.76
C VAL A 20 -28.58 34.65 -1.23
N SER A 21 -29.75 34.01 -1.27
CA SER A 21 -29.90 32.63 -0.81
C SER A 21 -29.10 31.66 -1.69
N VAL A 22 -29.16 31.83 -3.01
CA VAL A 22 -28.42 30.99 -3.96
C VAL A 22 -26.92 31.25 -3.87
N THR A 23 -26.48 32.49 -3.66
CA THR A 23 -25.04 32.79 -3.50
C THR A 23 -24.47 32.18 -2.22
N ILE A 24 -25.17 32.29 -1.09
CA ILE A 24 -24.75 31.65 0.17
C ILE A 24 -24.71 30.13 -0.02
N LEU A 25 -25.74 29.54 -0.63
CA LEU A 25 -25.78 28.11 -0.90
C LEU A 25 -24.61 27.67 -1.80
N ALA A 26 -24.29 28.44 -2.84
CA ALA A 26 -23.18 28.14 -3.73
C ALA A 26 -21.83 28.15 -2.99
N ILE A 27 -21.60 29.14 -2.12
CA ILE A 27 -20.38 29.21 -1.29
C ILE A 27 -20.25 27.95 -0.41
N VAL A 28 -21.36 27.56 0.23
CA VAL A 28 -21.39 26.37 1.09
C VAL A 28 -21.11 25.10 0.26
N LEU A 29 -21.76 24.92 -0.89
CA LEU A 29 -21.57 23.74 -1.72
C LEU A 29 -20.14 23.62 -2.26
N LEU A 30 -19.53 24.74 -2.68
CA LEU A 30 -18.16 24.75 -3.19
C LEU A 30 -17.14 24.34 -2.13
N THR A 31 -17.32 24.82 -0.89
CA THR A 31 -16.43 24.42 0.21
C THR A 31 -16.54 22.92 0.50
N PHE A 32 -17.76 22.38 0.59
CA PHE A 32 -17.95 20.94 0.77
C PHE A 32 -17.39 20.11 -0.39
N LEU A 33 -17.56 20.56 -1.63
CA LEU A 33 -17.02 19.86 -2.80
C LEU A 33 -15.49 19.74 -2.72
N GLN A 34 -14.79 20.79 -2.29
CA GLN A 34 -13.34 20.75 -2.10
C GLN A 34 -12.93 19.73 -1.03
N TYR A 35 -13.69 19.60 0.06
CA TYR A 35 -13.45 18.56 1.06
C TYR A 35 -13.67 17.16 0.49
N PHE A 36 -14.71 16.94 -0.30
CA PHE A 36 -14.99 15.64 -0.91
C PHE A 36 -13.88 15.20 -1.88
N ILE A 37 -13.35 16.12 -2.70
CA ILE A 37 -12.24 15.83 -3.61
C ILE A 37 -11.00 15.39 -2.83
N GLN A 38 -10.69 16.08 -1.74
CA GLN A 38 -9.56 15.73 -0.87
C GLN A 38 -9.78 14.37 -0.21
N ALA A 39 -10.95 14.14 0.40
CA ALA A 39 -11.28 12.86 1.03
C ALA A 39 -11.18 11.68 0.05
N ASN A 40 -11.70 11.84 -1.18
CA ASN A 40 -11.57 10.84 -2.23
C ASN A 40 -10.11 10.55 -2.59
N THR A 41 -9.27 11.59 -2.67
CA THR A 41 -7.84 11.43 -2.93
C THR A 41 -7.16 10.62 -1.82
N PHE A 42 -7.44 10.94 -0.56
CA PHE A 42 -6.90 10.21 0.59
C PHE A 42 -7.37 8.74 0.62
N THR A 43 -8.66 8.47 0.36
CA THR A 43 -9.19 7.10 0.27
C THR A 43 -8.47 6.28 -0.80
N ASN A 44 -8.25 6.87 -1.99
CA ASN A 44 -7.53 6.19 -3.07
C ASN A 44 -6.07 5.92 -2.73
N GLN A 45 -5.39 6.84 -2.03
CA GLN A 45 -4.02 6.62 -1.56
C GLN A 45 -3.96 5.52 -0.49
N ASN A 46 -4.89 5.54 0.46
CA ASN A 46 -4.97 4.53 1.51
C ASN A 46 -5.25 3.14 0.94
N LEU A 47 -6.15 3.02 -0.05
CA LEU A 47 -6.39 1.76 -0.75
C LEU A 47 -5.10 1.19 -1.34
N LYS A 48 -4.33 2.01 -2.06
CA LYS A 48 -3.06 1.59 -2.67
C LYS A 48 -2.01 1.18 -1.63
N LYS A 49 -1.97 1.88 -0.49
CA LYS A 49 -1.13 1.50 0.65
C LYS A 49 -1.54 0.17 1.27
N THR A 50 -2.84 -0.08 1.45
CA THR A 50 -3.35 -1.38 1.93
C THR A 50 -2.98 -2.50 0.97
N VAL A 51 -3.08 -2.29 -0.34
CA VAL A 51 -2.61 -3.25 -1.33
C VAL A 51 -1.11 -3.49 -1.20
N GLY A 52 -0.29 -2.44 -1.09
CA GLY A 52 1.15 -2.57 -0.87
C GLY A 52 1.52 -3.39 0.38
N VAL A 53 0.81 -3.17 1.49
CA VAL A 53 0.98 -3.96 2.72
C VAL A 53 0.61 -5.43 2.51
N ASN A 54 -0.47 -5.70 1.76
CA ASN A 54 -0.85 -7.09 1.45
C ASN A 54 0.15 -7.76 0.50
N VAL A 55 0.71 -7.04 -0.47
CA VAL A 55 1.81 -7.52 -1.31
C VAL A 55 3.02 -7.86 -0.43
N ALA A 56 3.38 -6.99 0.51
CA ALA A 56 4.48 -7.24 1.44
C ALA A 56 4.23 -8.48 2.32
N ARG A 57 3.00 -8.67 2.83
CA ARG A 57 2.62 -9.85 3.62
C ARG A 57 2.71 -11.13 2.79
N ASN A 58 2.22 -11.12 1.56
CA ASN A 58 2.28 -12.27 0.67
C ASN A 58 3.71 -12.60 0.28
N ALA A 59 4.53 -11.58 0.01
CA ALA A 59 5.95 -11.74 -0.26
C ALA A 59 6.70 -12.31 0.96
N LEU A 60 6.40 -11.84 2.17
CA LEU A 60 6.97 -12.41 3.39
C LEU A 60 6.55 -13.88 3.57
N MET A 61 5.27 -14.19 3.39
CA MET A 61 4.76 -15.56 3.45
C MET A 61 5.40 -16.46 2.39
N TYR A 62 5.69 -15.93 1.20
CA TYR A 62 6.36 -16.67 0.14
C TYR A 62 7.76 -17.13 0.57
N ILE A 63 8.59 -16.23 1.10
CA ILE A 63 9.94 -16.59 1.56
C ILE A 63 9.95 -17.40 2.86
N GLU A 64 8.90 -17.31 3.68
CA GLU A 64 8.71 -18.16 4.87
C GLU A 64 8.39 -19.63 4.53
N ASN A 65 7.97 -19.91 3.30
CA ASN A 65 7.73 -21.26 2.81
C ASN A 65 8.91 -21.85 2.04
N ASP A 66 9.91 -21.04 1.67
CA ASP A 66 11.16 -21.52 1.06
C ASP A 66 11.98 -22.33 2.07
N SER A 67 12.87 -23.20 1.56
CA SER A 67 13.77 -23.95 2.43
C SER A 67 14.68 -23.03 3.24
N PHE A 68 14.79 -23.24 4.54
CA PHE A 68 15.65 -22.45 5.43
C PHE A 68 17.10 -22.38 4.92
N LEU A 69 17.63 -23.52 4.44
CA LEU A 69 19.00 -23.59 3.93
C LEU A 69 19.18 -22.77 2.65
N GLU A 70 18.21 -22.82 1.73
CA GLU A 70 18.26 -22.04 0.49
C GLU A 70 18.18 -20.54 0.78
N VAL A 71 17.26 -20.14 1.66
CA VAL A 71 17.11 -18.75 2.12
C VAL A 71 18.40 -18.26 2.78
N LYS A 72 19.00 -19.09 3.65
CA LYS A 72 20.27 -18.78 4.31
C LYS A 72 21.38 -18.52 3.31
N GLN A 73 21.56 -19.41 2.34
CA GLN A 73 22.59 -19.25 1.31
C GLN A 73 22.35 -18.02 0.45
N ARG A 74 21.08 -17.74 0.10
CA ARG A 74 20.68 -16.58 -0.68
C ARG A 74 21.11 -15.26 -0.02
N PHE A 75 20.83 -15.09 1.27
CA PHE A 75 21.22 -13.88 2.02
C PHE A 75 22.68 -13.83 2.43
N ILE A 76 23.37 -14.98 2.49
CA ILE A 76 24.83 -14.99 2.66
C ILE A 76 25.51 -14.41 1.41
N ASN A 77 25.00 -14.75 0.23
CA ASN A 77 25.62 -14.35 -1.03
C ASN A 77 25.18 -12.95 -1.48
N ASN A 78 23.94 -12.56 -1.18
CA ASN A 78 23.34 -11.32 -1.65
C ASN A 78 22.65 -10.57 -0.51
N GLU A 79 23.01 -9.30 -0.31
CA GLU A 79 22.39 -8.45 0.70
C GLU A 79 20.93 -8.11 0.35
N VAL A 80 20.65 -7.98 -0.94
CA VAL A 80 19.37 -7.53 -1.48
C VAL A 80 18.89 -8.51 -2.56
N ASN A 81 17.64 -8.97 -2.44
CA ASN A 81 17.02 -9.86 -3.42
C ASN A 81 15.68 -9.27 -3.88
N TYR A 82 15.47 -9.18 -5.18
CA TYR A 82 14.24 -8.70 -5.80
C TYR A 82 13.30 -9.87 -6.09
N LEU A 83 12.00 -9.69 -5.84
CA LEU A 83 10.97 -10.64 -6.27
C LEU A 83 10.36 -10.19 -7.60
N TYR A 84 10.26 -11.12 -8.53
CA TYR A 84 9.54 -10.94 -9.77
C TYR A 84 8.49 -12.04 -9.96
N ILE A 85 7.45 -11.73 -10.73
CA ILE A 85 6.47 -12.70 -11.21
C ILE A 85 6.75 -12.98 -12.69
N CYS A 86 6.89 -14.26 -13.03
CA CYS A 86 7.16 -14.74 -14.38
C CYS A 86 6.07 -15.74 -14.80
N ILE A 87 6.13 -16.23 -16.03
CA ILE A 87 5.17 -17.21 -16.57
C ILE A 87 5.11 -18.48 -15.70
N GLU A 88 6.24 -18.92 -15.18
CA GLU A 88 6.37 -20.14 -14.37
C GLU A 88 6.13 -19.92 -12.87
N GLY A 89 5.87 -18.69 -12.45
CA GLY A 89 5.67 -18.31 -11.04
C GLY A 89 6.63 -17.25 -10.55
N TYR A 90 6.80 -17.18 -9.23
CA TYR A 90 7.68 -16.21 -8.59
C TYR A 90 9.15 -16.61 -8.70
N THR A 91 10.03 -15.63 -8.87
CA THR A 91 11.48 -15.84 -8.88
C THR A 91 12.22 -14.74 -8.15
N TYR A 92 13.42 -15.08 -7.69
CA TYR A 92 14.35 -14.16 -7.03
C TYR A 92 15.44 -13.71 -8.00
N SER A 93 15.87 -12.47 -7.85
CA SER A 93 16.97 -11.90 -8.63
C SER A 93 17.82 -10.99 -7.76
N THR A 94 19.08 -10.80 -8.15
CA THR A 94 20.01 -9.87 -7.50
C THR A 94 20.07 -8.51 -8.21
N VAL A 95 19.43 -8.39 -9.37
CA VAL A 95 19.35 -7.16 -10.16
C VAL A 95 17.98 -6.53 -10.05
N SER A 96 17.94 -5.20 -10.02
CA SER A 96 16.70 -4.42 -9.89
C SER A 96 15.83 -4.40 -11.15
N GLN A 97 16.33 -4.89 -12.28
CA GLN A 97 15.58 -4.99 -13.52
C GLN A 97 14.97 -6.39 -13.66
N PRO A 98 13.69 -6.51 -14.06
CA PRO A 98 13.07 -7.81 -14.29
C PRO A 98 13.84 -8.64 -15.35
N PRO A 99 14.09 -9.93 -15.10
CA PRO A 99 14.57 -10.85 -16.12
C PRO A 99 13.60 -10.98 -17.30
N ASN A 100 14.05 -11.61 -18.40
CA ASN A 100 13.18 -11.88 -19.55
C ASN A 100 11.92 -12.66 -19.13
N GLN A 101 10.75 -12.24 -19.62
CA GLN A 101 9.44 -12.84 -19.32
C GLN A 101 8.98 -12.70 -17.86
N CYS A 102 9.59 -11.79 -17.11
CA CYS A 102 9.24 -11.48 -15.74
C CYS A 102 8.87 -10.00 -15.61
N GLU A 103 8.00 -9.71 -14.65
CA GLU A 103 7.57 -8.36 -14.32
C GLU A 103 7.59 -8.15 -12.81
N HIS A 104 7.49 -6.88 -12.40
CA HIS A 104 7.15 -6.56 -11.02
C HIS A 104 5.76 -7.09 -10.66
N VAL A 105 5.46 -7.25 -9.38
CA VAL A 105 4.14 -7.72 -8.95
C VAL A 105 3.09 -6.67 -9.28
N VAL A 106 2.18 -6.95 -10.22
CA VAL A 106 1.14 -5.99 -10.64
C VAL A 106 -0.19 -6.33 -9.97
N ILE A 107 -0.74 -5.37 -9.22
CA ILE A 107 -2.10 -5.44 -8.67
C ILE A 107 -2.87 -4.21 -9.14
N ASN A 108 -4.04 -4.40 -9.75
CA ASN A 108 -4.87 -3.31 -10.28
C ASN A 108 -4.09 -2.36 -11.22
N ASN A 109 -3.29 -2.92 -12.11
CA ASN A 109 -2.44 -2.18 -13.07
C ASN A 109 -1.38 -1.27 -12.42
N LEU A 110 -1.10 -1.44 -11.13
CA LEU A 110 -0.03 -0.74 -10.43
C LEU A 110 1.10 -1.74 -10.14
N PRO A 111 2.31 -1.54 -10.69
CA PRO A 111 3.46 -2.37 -10.38
C PRO A 111 3.99 -2.07 -8.97
N TYR A 112 4.31 -3.13 -8.24
CA TYR A 112 4.93 -3.12 -6.92
C TYR A 112 6.29 -3.80 -7.01
N LYS A 113 7.34 -3.05 -6.69
CA LYS A 113 8.70 -3.55 -6.60
C LYS A 113 8.92 -4.12 -5.21
N VAL A 114 9.18 -5.41 -5.14
CA VAL A 114 9.35 -6.14 -3.87
C VAL A 114 10.83 -6.49 -3.69
N THR A 115 11.34 -6.19 -2.52
CA THR A 115 12.74 -6.39 -2.15
C THR A 115 12.84 -7.06 -0.80
N TYR A 116 13.73 -8.06 -0.68
CA TYR A 116 14.06 -8.73 0.57
C TYR A 116 15.47 -8.37 1.02
N LYS A 117 15.62 -8.18 2.34
CA LYS A 117 16.90 -8.02 3.01
C LYS A 117 16.92 -8.84 4.30
N ALA A 118 18.08 -9.38 4.67
CA ALA A 118 18.24 -9.92 6.02
C ALA A 118 18.52 -8.76 7.00
N LYS A 119 17.88 -8.77 8.16
CA LYS A 119 18.04 -7.73 9.18
C LYS A 119 19.07 -8.14 10.24
N GLY A 120 19.78 -7.18 10.83
CA GLY A 120 20.72 -7.45 11.91
C GLY A 120 22.05 -8.06 11.46
N ASP A 121 22.82 -8.56 12.41
CA ASP A 121 24.21 -8.97 12.18
C ASP A 121 24.28 -10.29 11.40
N LYS A 122 24.83 -10.23 10.19
CA LYS A 122 25.09 -11.38 9.31
C LYS A 122 25.89 -12.46 10.00
N GLU A 123 26.91 -12.12 10.78
CA GLU A 123 27.73 -13.09 11.49
C GLU A 123 26.96 -13.83 12.56
N GLN A 124 25.87 -13.24 13.08
CA GLN A 124 25.03 -13.85 14.10
C GLN A 124 24.04 -14.86 13.50
N TRP A 125 23.24 -14.45 12.50
CA TRP A 125 22.19 -15.32 11.95
C TRP A 125 22.73 -16.35 10.95
N SER A 126 23.92 -16.14 10.39
CA SER A 126 24.55 -17.11 9.47
C SER A 126 25.23 -18.29 10.18
N LYS A 127 25.42 -18.24 11.50
CA LYS A 127 26.02 -19.33 12.29
C LYS A 127 25.29 -20.64 12.09
N ARG A 128 26.00 -21.77 12.19
CA ARG A 128 25.42 -23.10 11.99
C ARG A 128 24.28 -23.37 12.98
N GLU A 129 24.41 -22.90 14.21
CA GLU A 129 23.45 -23.09 15.30
C GLU A 129 22.23 -22.16 15.21
N SER A 130 22.27 -21.16 14.30
CA SER A 130 21.13 -20.27 14.10
C SER A 130 20.02 -21.00 13.35
N ASN A 131 18.86 -21.07 13.99
CA ASN A 131 17.64 -21.65 13.43
C ASN A 131 16.67 -20.58 12.91
N THR A 132 17.09 -19.32 12.84
CA THR A 132 16.22 -18.22 12.41
C THR A 132 17.00 -17.17 11.64
N ILE A 133 16.41 -16.69 10.55
CA ILE A 133 16.92 -15.58 9.74
C ILE A 133 15.88 -14.46 9.80
N PRO A 134 16.16 -13.33 10.46
CA PRO A 134 15.29 -12.17 10.43
C PRO A 134 15.30 -11.54 9.03
N ILE A 135 14.11 -11.31 8.46
CA ILE A 135 13.94 -10.78 7.11
C ILE A 135 13.11 -9.50 7.16
N GLU A 136 13.49 -8.58 6.30
CA GLU A 136 12.78 -7.34 6.01
C GLU A 136 12.30 -7.38 4.56
N VAL A 137 11.01 -7.17 4.34
CA VAL A 137 10.37 -7.08 3.02
C VAL A 137 9.96 -5.64 2.78
N THR A 138 10.56 -5.00 1.80
CA THR A 138 10.21 -3.65 1.36
C THR A 138 9.46 -3.72 0.04
N VAL A 139 8.32 -3.03 -0.03
CA VAL A 139 7.50 -2.93 -1.23
C VAL A 139 7.37 -1.46 -1.62
N GLU A 140 7.84 -1.13 -2.82
CA GLU A 140 7.86 0.21 -3.39
C GLU A 140 6.87 0.30 -4.56
N TRP A 141 6.17 1.43 -4.70
CA TRP A 141 5.32 1.73 -5.85
C TRP A 141 5.28 3.23 -6.14
N GLU A 142 4.96 3.59 -7.38
CA GLU A 142 4.92 4.98 -7.82
C GLU A 142 3.50 5.41 -8.20
N ILE A 143 3.08 6.59 -7.75
CA ILE A 143 1.83 7.24 -8.17
C ILE A 143 2.13 8.67 -8.55
N ASN A 144 1.83 9.07 -9.79
CA ASN A 144 2.04 10.44 -10.28
C ASN A 144 3.46 10.95 -10.00
N LYS A 145 4.50 10.13 -10.25
CA LYS A 145 5.92 10.45 -9.99
C LYS A 145 6.28 10.65 -8.51
N ARG A 146 5.42 10.18 -7.60
CA ARG A 146 5.73 10.11 -6.17
C ARG A 146 5.92 8.65 -5.80
N GLU A 147 7.06 8.37 -5.21
CA GLU A 147 7.39 7.06 -4.68
C GLU A 147 6.76 6.89 -3.30
N PHE A 148 6.27 5.68 -3.06
CA PHE A 148 5.72 5.24 -1.81
C PHE A 148 6.31 3.88 -1.48
N GLU A 149 6.47 3.60 -0.21
CA GLU A 149 6.96 2.32 0.25
C GLU A 149 6.21 1.83 1.49
N THR A 150 6.33 0.54 1.74
CA THR A 150 6.00 -0.07 3.02
C THR A 150 6.97 -1.19 3.31
N THR A 151 7.32 -1.34 4.57
CA THR A 151 8.24 -2.38 5.03
C THR A 151 7.56 -3.26 6.06
N LEU A 152 7.76 -4.57 5.95
CA LEU A 152 7.33 -5.56 6.94
C LEU A 152 8.53 -6.37 7.40
N GLU A 153 8.56 -6.64 8.71
CA GLU A 153 9.58 -7.47 9.34
C GLU A 153 8.99 -8.86 9.63
N GLY A 154 9.80 -9.88 9.43
CA GLY A 154 9.47 -11.26 9.72
C GLY A 154 10.71 -12.10 9.96
N LYS A 155 10.55 -13.42 9.93
CA LYS A 155 11.65 -14.35 10.15
C LYS A 155 11.40 -15.67 9.45
N VAL A 156 12.43 -16.24 8.86
CA VAL A 156 12.42 -17.61 8.34
C VAL A 156 13.04 -18.50 9.40
N THR A 157 12.35 -19.59 9.74
CA THR A 157 12.75 -20.50 10.82
C THR A 157 13.08 -21.86 10.22
N SER A 158 14.12 -22.53 10.75
CA SER A 158 14.51 -23.88 10.33
C SER A 158 13.34 -24.85 10.49
N GLU A 159 13.15 -25.71 9.49
CA GLU A 159 12.12 -26.75 9.46
C GLU A 159 12.29 -27.76 10.59
N ASP A 160 13.51 -27.93 11.10
CA ASP A 160 13.82 -28.85 12.21
C ASP A 160 13.18 -28.44 13.55
N ILE A 161 12.76 -27.18 13.69
CA ILE A 161 12.16 -26.64 14.92
C ILE A 161 10.74 -26.09 14.73
N ARG A 162 10.16 -26.29 13.55
CA ARG A 162 8.80 -25.84 13.19
C ARG A 162 7.77 -26.91 13.50
#